data_AF-A0A2B8IKV2-F1
#
_entry.id   AF-A0A2B8IKV2-F1
#
_cell.length_a   1.000
_cell.length_b   1.000
_cell.length_c   1.000
_cell.angle_alpha   90.00
_cell.angle_beta   90.00
_cell.angle_gamma   90.00
#
_symmetry.space_group_name_H-M   'P 1'
#
loop_
_entity.id
_entity.type
_entity.pdbx_description
1 polymer ?
#
loop_
_entity_poly.entity_id
_entity_poly.type
_entity_poly.pdbx_seq_one_letter_code
_entity_poly.pdbx_strand_id
1 'polypeptide(L)' 'MEQFKQELETYIHSYNHKRIKTKLKGLSPVQYRVQSLVAA' A
#
# COMPACT_ATOMS: atom_id res chain seq x y z
N MET A 1 10.22 20.19 9.78
CA MET A 1 10.58 18.78 10.01
C MET A 1 9.35 17.94 10.33
N GLU A 2 8.50 18.35 11.28
CA GLU A 2 7.33 17.55 11.70
C GLU A 2 6.26 17.40 10.60
N GLN A 3 5.92 18.49 9.91
CA GLN A 3 4.96 18.46 8.79
C GLN A 3 5.40 17.52 7.66
N PHE A 4 6.68 17.54 7.31
CA PHE A 4 7.23 16.64 6.29
C PHE A 4 7.07 15.17 6.67
N LYS A 5 7.29 14.81 7.94
CA LYS A 5 7.10 13.43 8.40
C LYS A 5 5.64 13.00 8.27
N GLN A 6 4.71 13.86 8.68
CA GLN A 6 3.27 13.58 8.59
C GLN A 6 2.80 13.41 7.14
N GLU A 7 3.29 14.26 6.23
CA GLU A 7 3.01 14.15 4.79
C GLU A 7 3.59 12.86 4.21
N LEU A 8 4.80 12.50 4.59
CA LEU A 8 5.45 11.26 4.17
C LEU A 8 4.69 10.02 4.67
N GLU A 9 4.28 10.00 5.94
CA GLU A 9 3.49 8.92 6.51
C GLU A 9 2.13 8.77 5.79
N THR A 10 1.47 9.90 5.54
CA THR A 10 0.21 9.94 4.80
C THR A 10 0.38 9.39 3.38
N TYR A 11 1.46 9.81 2.71
CA TYR A 11 1.80 9.31 1.38
C TYR A 11 2.04 7.79 1.39
N ILE A 12 2.89 7.29 2.30
CA ILE A 12 3.20 5.86 2.45
C ILE A 12 1.93 5.06 2.72
N HIS A 13 1.06 5.54 3.60
CA HIS A 13 -0.19 4.87 3.92
C HIS A 13 -1.09 4.79 2.68
N SER A 14 -1.31 5.91 1.99
CA SER A 14 -2.14 5.95 0.78
C SER A 14 -1.59 5.03 -0.33
N TYR A 15 -0.27 5.01 -0.51
CA TYR A 15 0.39 4.19 -1.50
C TYR A 15 0.21 2.70 -1.21
N ASN A 16 0.34 2.30 0.05
CA ASN A 16 0.27 0.88 0.41
C ASN A 16 -1.16 0.33 0.52
N HIS A 17 -2.13 1.17 0.91
CA HIS A 17 -3.49 0.71 1.22
C HIS A 17 -4.52 1.11 0.16
N LYS A 18 -4.40 2.30 -0.42
CA LYS A 18 -5.42 2.87 -1.31
C LYS A 18 -5.06 2.74 -2.79
N ARG A 19 -3.77 2.74 -3.13
CA ARG A 19 -3.34 2.67 -4.52
C ARG A 19 -3.63 1.29 -5.11
N ILE A 20 -4.45 1.25 -6.14
CA ILE A 20 -4.76 0.04 -6.90
C ILE A 20 -3.80 -0.11 -8.09
N LYS A 21 -3.35 -1.34 -8.36
CA LYS A 21 -2.46 -1.63 -9.49
C LYS A 21 -3.00 -2.80 -10.32
N THR A 22 -3.14 -2.59 -11.63
CA THR A 22 -3.60 -3.63 -12.57
C THR A 22 -2.71 -4.87 -12.54
N LYS A 23 -1.38 -4.69 -12.43
CA LYS A 23 -0.42 -5.80 -12.29
C LYS A 23 -0.59 -6.62 -11.01
N LEU A 24 -1.28 -6.08 -10.01
CA LEU A 24 -1.63 -6.78 -8.77
C LEU A 24 -3.09 -7.25 -8.80
N LYS A 25 -3.66 -7.45 -10.00
CA LYS A 25 -5.05 -7.90 -10.20
C LYS A 25 -6.07 -6.97 -9.53
N GLY A 26 -5.80 -5.67 -9.53
CA GLY A 26 -6.69 -4.69 -8.91
C GLY A 26 -6.60 -4.62 -7.38
N LEU A 27 -5.56 -5.21 -6.78
CA LEU A 27 -5.31 -5.15 -5.34
C LEU A 27 -4.39 -3.98 -4.98
N SER A 28 -4.49 -3.52 -3.72
CA SER A 28 -3.48 -2.66 -3.13
C SER A 28 -2.20 -3.43 -2.79
N PRO A 29 -1.05 -2.75 -2.63
CA PRO A 29 0.20 -3.41 -2.26
C PRO A 29 0.12 -4.26 -1.00
N VAL A 30 -0.63 -3.84 0.02
CA VAL A 30 -0.79 -4.65 1.26
C VAL A 30 -1.70 -5.85 1.03
N GLN A 31 -2.82 -5.68 0.31
CA GLN A 31 -3.75 -6.77 0.01
C GLN A 31 -3.07 -7.86 -0.82
N TYR A 32 -2.27 -7.48 -1.82
CA TYR A 32 -1.52 -8.43 -2.63
C TYR A 32 -0.55 -9.26 -1.78
N ARG A 33 0.20 -8.62 -0.85
CA ARG A 33 1.11 -9.34 0.06
C ARG A 33 0.37 -10.33 0.96
N VAL A 34 -0.77 -9.92 1.54
CA VAL A 34 -1.59 -10.81 2.38
C VAL A 34 -2.10 -12.00 1.56
N GLN A 35 -2.61 -11.77 0.35
CA GLN A 35 -3.05 -12.85 -0.53
C GLN A 35 -1.91 -13.84 -0.84
N SER A 36 -0.71 -13.34 -1.16
CA SER A 36 0.45 -14.21 -1.43
C SER A 36 0.88 -15.03 -0.21
N LEU A 37 0.73 -14.50 1.01
CA LEU A 37 1.05 -15.24 2.24
C LEU A 37 0.04 -16.34 2.56
N VAL A 38 -1.24 -16.13 2.23
CA VAL A 38 -2.31 -17.12 2.43
C VAL A 38 -2.29 -18.22 1.36
N ALA A 39 -1.85 -17.89 0.15
CA ALA A 39 -1.77 -18.83 -0.96
C ALA A 39 -0.50 -19.71 -0.95
N ALA A 40 0.46 -19.40 -0.08
CA ALA A 40 1.67 -20.19 0.15
C ALA A 40 1.41 -21.31 1.16
#